data_AF-A0A960ZVA4-F1
#
_entry.id   AF-A0A960ZVA4-F1
#
_cell.length_a   1.000
_cell.length_b   1.000
_cell.length_c   1.000
_cell.angle_alpha   90.00
_cell.angle_beta   90.00
_cell.angle_gamma   90.00
#
_symmetry.space_group_name_H-M   'P 1'
#
loop_
_entity.id
_entity.type
_entity.pdbx_description
1 polymer ?
#
loop_
_entity_poly.entity_id
_entity_poly.type
_entity_poly.pdbx_seq_one_letter_code
_entity_poly.pdbx_strand_id
1 'polypeptide(L)'
;RGRDEALPAFAGFARVIFWCLIAALVAGLIYLIYVNRHLVTERVSIAAEPAPPQGPRIIMGMDIGRASLPPDIVTAAQQFWRTGNYREALSLLYRGALSRLVEQRELPVRDSDTEDDCVAHVRRSARQRAGSDAEYFYGLSRTWMRAAYAGEEAGQAEFEALCRQWPFDSMRAGSSGGRALTSLLLALVVLPSLVGCSGKWEEREHTIGYKGKARADCFLAARRMLDELDVVSERRADLGEMPDAEGGVVFLSAESVVSASRAEMLMRWVNKGGHLIYAMAGCAPYNDWLSQTIFAETRYVGNEDREDNVLRRLGVTTAQIKHKITHDKAEAEEDEPDEKAKKATVLTGSDVWRKKMVMDWAGVDYQVEVADKMTFKIGRKLRPEEYVCGETDNAYLLGLRSGRGRVTLLNHARPLRNRYLGEHDHAALLYAMVSATEAWDMIFIMGAEKSFLSLLWERAWMVIVSLAVVLIFWLWGNVPRFGPMRSPVLHETRHFVDHIASLGSFFFRLKRSDILWRDAKALVRSRAQVRFPQLAAAGDGELLPHIAQVSGVPLDRVQTAFAEPKADVPPYQFVSIIQDLQ
;
A
#
# COMPACT_ATOMS: atom_id res chain seq x y z
N ARG A 1 48.59 23.16 -2.69
CA ARG A 1 47.79 24.27 -3.26
C ARG A 1 47.11 23.85 -4.58
N GLY A 2 46.29 22.80 -4.58
CA GLY A 2 45.65 22.34 -5.84
C GLY A 2 44.73 21.12 -5.74
N ARG A 3 44.26 20.73 -4.55
CA ARG A 3 43.36 19.57 -4.37
C ARG A 3 42.07 19.88 -3.59
N ASP A 4 41.81 21.16 -3.30
CA ASP A 4 40.69 21.57 -2.43
C ASP A 4 39.51 22.18 -3.20
N GLU A 5 39.63 22.41 -4.52
CA GLU A 5 38.56 23.01 -5.34
C GLU A 5 37.58 21.98 -5.95
N ALA A 6 37.91 20.68 -5.94
CA ALA A 6 37.09 19.64 -6.59
C ALA A 6 35.91 19.12 -5.74
N LEU A 7 36.02 19.19 -4.41
CA LEU A 7 34.99 18.71 -3.47
C LEU A 7 33.68 19.53 -3.47
N PRO A 8 33.70 20.88 -3.51
CA PRO A 8 32.46 21.66 -3.62
C PRO A 8 31.80 21.52 -5.01
N ALA A 9 32.60 21.31 -6.07
CA ALA A 9 32.08 21.08 -7.41
C ALA A 9 31.34 19.73 -7.52
N PHE A 10 31.86 18.67 -6.88
CA PHE A 10 31.21 17.36 -6.88
C PHE A 10 29.90 17.35 -6.04
N ALA A 11 29.89 18.06 -4.91
CA ALA A 11 28.68 18.25 -4.11
C ALA A 11 27.61 19.09 -4.84
N GLY A 12 28.03 20.13 -5.56
CA GLY A 12 27.15 20.91 -6.43
C GLY A 12 26.59 20.07 -7.58
N PHE A 13 27.42 19.29 -8.24
CA PHE A 13 27.03 18.40 -9.34
C PHE A 13 26.06 17.29 -8.88
N ALA A 14 26.32 16.69 -7.72
CA ALA A 14 25.41 15.70 -7.12
C ALA A 14 24.05 16.32 -6.77
N ARG A 15 24.02 17.58 -6.30
CA ARG A 15 22.77 18.32 -6.04
C ARG A 15 22.00 18.60 -7.33
N VAL A 16 22.69 18.99 -8.41
CA VAL A 16 22.06 19.20 -9.72
C VAL A 16 21.48 17.88 -10.26
N ILE A 17 22.24 16.79 -10.22
CA ILE A 17 21.76 15.46 -10.63
C ILE A 17 20.53 15.03 -9.82
N PHE A 18 20.54 15.25 -8.51
CA PHE A 18 19.41 14.94 -7.64
C PHE A 18 18.14 15.69 -8.06
N TRP A 19 18.24 17.00 -8.33
CA TRP A 19 17.12 17.79 -8.81
C TRP A 19 16.67 17.43 -10.22
N CYS A 20 17.59 17.07 -11.13
CA CYS A 20 17.27 16.57 -12.46
C CYS A 20 16.51 15.23 -12.39
N LEU A 21 16.89 14.33 -11.49
CA LEU A 21 16.19 13.05 -11.27
C LEU A 21 14.80 13.26 -10.70
N ILE A 22 14.62 14.19 -9.74
CA ILE A 22 13.30 14.56 -9.24
C ILE A 22 12.44 15.18 -10.36
N ALA A 23 13.00 16.08 -11.16
CA ALA A 23 12.28 16.69 -12.27
C ALA A 23 11.85 15.64 -13.31
N ALA A 24 12.73 14.67 -13.63
CA ALA A 24 12.40 13.56 -14.52
C ALA A 24 11.32 12.63 -13.93
N LEU A 25 11.35 12.36 -12.62
CA LEU A 25 10.34 11.56 -11.93
C LEU A 25 8.97 12.27 -11.95
N VAL A 26 8.96 13.57 -11.68
CA VAL A 26 7.74 14.40 -11.74
C VAL A 26 7.21 14.49 -13.17
N ALA A 27 8.07 14.70 -14.17
CA ALA A 27 7.68 14.72 -15.58
C ALA A 27 7.14 13.36 -16.05
N GLY A 28 7.76 12.26 -15.61
CA GLY A 28 7.28 10.90 -15.85
C GLY A 28 5.93 10.64 -15.19
N LEU A 29 5.70 11.13 -13.97
CA LEU A 29 4.42 11.06 -13.29
C LEU A 29 3.34 11.87 -14.02
N ILE A 30 3.67 13.09 -14.48
CA ILE A 30 2.77 13.93 -15.27
C ILE A 30 2.43 13.27 -16.61
N TYR A 31 3.43 12.74 -17.30
CA TYR A 31 3.24 12.02 -18.56
C TYR A 31 2.38 10.77 -18.37
N LEU A 32 2.61 10.01 -17.29
CA LEU A 32 1.83 8.82 -16.96
C LEU A 32 0.39 9.19 -16.59
N ILE A 33 0.16 10.28 -15.85
CA ILE A 33 -1.19 10.81 -15.57
C ILE A 33 -1.87 11.29 -16.86
N TYR A 34 -1.13 11.89 -17.80
CA TYR A 34 -1.65 12.33 -19.08
C TYR A 34 -2.05 11.16 -19.99
N VAL A 35 -1.20 10.13 -20.10
CA VAL A 35 -1.44 8.92 -20.90
C VAL A 35 -2.54 8.06 -20.27
N ASN A 36 -2.51 7.91 -18.95
CA ASN A 36 -3.52 7.19 -18.17
C ASN A 36 -4.67 8.08 -17.70
N ARG A 37 -4.88 9.25 -18.32
CA ARG A 37 -6.01 10.14 -17.97
C ARG A 37 -7.35 9.41 -18.06
N HIS A 38 -7.46 8.44 -18.96
CA HIS A 38 -8.64 7.58 -19.11
C HIS A 38 -8.93 6.68 -17.89
N LEU A 39 -7.95 6.40 -17.02
CA LEU A 39 -8.11 5.63 -15.78
C LEU A 39 -8.43 6.54 -14.57
N VAL A 40 -7.99 7.80 -14.60
CA VAL A 40 -8.15 8.76 -13.50
C VAL A 40 -9.44 9.57 -13.64
N THR A 41 -9.92 9.81 -14.86
CA THR A 41 -11.20 10.49 -15.10
C THR A 41 -12.41 9.69 -14.64
N GLU A 42 -12.30 8.37 -14.44
CA GLU A 42 -13.41 7.53 -13.93
C GLU A 42 -13.40 7.28 -12.41
N ARG A 43 -12.38 7.70 -11.63
CA ARG A 43 -12.24 7.19 -10.24
C ARG A 43 -11.89 8.15 -9.10
N VAL A 44 -12.02 9.46 -9.25
CA VAL A 44 -12.00 10.36 -8.06
C VAL A 44 -13.16 11.36 -8.07
N SER A 45 -14.33 10.81 -7.72
CA SER A 45 -15.42 11.51 -7.01
C SER A 45 -15.86 10.58 -5.88
N ILE A 46 -15.21 10.64 -4.72
CA ILE A 46 -15.78 10.15 -3.46
C ILE A 46 -16.71 11.25 -2.93
N ALA A 47 -17.87 11.33 -3.55
CA ALA A 47 -19.15 11.62 -2.93
C ALA A 47 -20.08 10.62 -3.63
N ALA A 48 -20.79 9.81 -2.87
CA ALA A 48 -21.70 8.83 -3.46
C ALA A 48 -22.74 9.56 -4.32
N GLU A 49 -22.50 9.64 -5.63
CA GLU A 49 -23.56 9.90 -6.59
C GLU A 49 -24.51 8.69 -6.55
N PRO A 50 -25.83 8.92 -6.55
CA PRO A 50 -26.79 7.83 -6.59
C PRO A 50 -26.52 7.00 -7.84
N ALA A 51 -26.72 5.69 -7.76
CA ALA A 51 -26.68 4.82 -8.93
C ALA A 51 -27.44 5.48 -10.09
N PRO A 52 -26.91 5.45 -11.34
CA PRO A 52 -27.66 5.97 -12.48
C PRO A 52 -29.06 5.33 -12.43
N PRO A 53 -30.15 6.11 -12.54
CA PRO A 53 -31.49 5.57 -12.38
C PRO A 53 -31.62 4.38 -13.32
N GLN A 54 -31.99 3.23 -12.75
CA GLN A 54 -32.27 1.99 -13.47
C GLN A 54 -33.59 2.13 -14.24
N GLY A 55 -33.68 3.17 -15.06
CA GLY A 55 -34.78 3.43 -15.96
C GLY A 55 -34.45 2.90 -17.37
N PRO A 56 -35.47 2.48 -18.13
CA PRO A 56 -35.40 2.19 -19.55
C PRO A 56 -34.58 3.23 -20.30
N ARG A 57 -33.63 2.80 -21.13
CA ARG A 57 -32.94 3.72 -22.06
C ARG A 57 -33.72 3.89 -23.35
N ILE A 58 -34.63 2.97 -23.66
CA ILE A 58 -35.45 2.99 -24.87
C ILE A 58 -36.90 2.75 -24.45
N ILE A 59 -37.78 3.70 -24.75
CA ILE A 59 -39.22 3.58 -24.55
C ILE A 59 -39.87 3.75 -25.91
N MET A 60 -40.66 2.77 -26.35
CA MET A 60 -41.35 2.79 -27.65
C MET A 60 -40.40 3.02 -28.84
N GLY A 61 -39.20 2.41 -28.80
CA GLY A 61 -38.18 2.57 -29.85
C GLY A 61 -37.47 3.93 -29.88
N MET A 62 -37.78 4.82 -28.92
CA MET A 62 -37.14 6.13 -28.78
C MET A 62 -36.13 6.12 -27.62
N ASP A 63 -34.89 6.54 -27.89
CA ASP A 63 -33.84 6.66 -26.87
C ASP A 63 -34.13 7.88 -25.98
N ILE A 64 -34.31 7.70 -24.68
CA ILE A 64 -34.52 8.80 -23.71
C ILE A 64 -33.27 9.07 -22.85
N GLY A 65 -32.16 8.41 -23.16
CA GLY A 65 -30.88 8.60 -22.50
C GLY A 65 -30.29 9.98 -22.78
N ARG A 66 -29.72 10.61 -21.75
CA ARG A 66 -29.08 11.95 -21.83
C ARG A 66 -28.07 12.09 -22.96
N ALA A 67 -27.41 11.01 -23.37
CA ALA A 67 -26.43 11.02 -24.46
C ALA A 67 -27.05 11.20 -25.86
N SER A 68 -28.34 10.87 -26.03
CA SER A 68 -29.07 11.02 -27.30
C SER A 68 -29.80 12.36 -27.43
N LEU A 69 -29.85 13.16 -26.36
CA LEU A 69 -30.55 14.43 -26.29
C LEU A 69 -29.58 15.62 -26.39
N PRO A 70 -29.90 16.68 -27.15
CA PRO A 70 -29.11 17.90 -27.19
C PRO A 70 -29.03 18.59 -25.81
N PRO A 71 -27.95 19.35 -25.54
CA PRO A 71 -27.80 20.07 -24.28
C PRO A 71 -28.88 21.14 -24.06
N ASP A 72 -29.38 21.74 -25.13
CA ASP A 72 -30.53 22.66 -25.12
C ASP A 72 -31.67 22.07 -25.99
N ILE A 73 -32.61 21.41 -25.32
CA ILE A 73 -33.71 20.68 -25.94
C ILE A 73 -34.70 21.65 -26.62
N VAL A 74 -34.97 22.80 -26.00
CA VAL A 74 -35.97 23.77 -26.51
C VAL A 74 -35.44 24.44 -27.77
N THR A 75 -34.19 24.89 -27.77
CA THR A 75 -33.58 25.51 -28.96
C THR A 75 -33.48 24.51 -30.11
N ALA A 76 -33.10 23.26 -29.84
CA ALA A 76 -33.06 22.22 -30.86
C ALA A 76 -34.45 21.88 -31.42
N ALA A 77 -35.48 21.82 -30.57
CA ALA A 77 -36.86 21.59 -31.01
C ALA A 77 -37.36 22.74 -31.90
N GLN A 78 -37.08 23.99 -31.54
CA GLN A 78 -37.41 25.16 -32.35
C GLN A 78 -36.73 25.14 -33.73
N GLN A 79 -35.50 24.63 -33.80
CA GLN A 79 -34.80 24.45 -35.07
C GLN A 79 -35.49 23.40 -35.95
N PHE A 80 -35.84 22.24 -35.40
CA PHE A 80 -36.58 21.21 -36.14
C PHE A 80 -37.92 21.76 -36.66
N TRP A 81 -38.62 22.54 -35.84
CA TRP A 81 -39.88 23.18 -36.21
C TRP A 81 -39.73 24.14 -37.38
N ARG A 82 -38.67 24.97 -37.40
CA ARG A 82 -38.38 25.88 -38.53
C ARG A 82 -38.02 25.15 -39.82
N THR A 83 -37.44 23.96 -39.72
CA THR A 83 -37.08 23.13 -40.88
C THR A 83 -38.25 22.32 -41.44
N GLY A 84 -39.47 22.47 -40.91
CA GLY A 84 -40.65 21.72 -41.33
C GLY A 84 -40.77 20.31 -40.74
N ASN A 85 -39.87 19.94 -39.82
CA ASN A 85 -39.88 18.65 -39.14
C ASN A 85 -40.67 18.75 -37.83
N TYR A 86 -42.00 18.95 -37.95
CA TYR A 86 -42.89 19.24 -36.82
C TYR A 86 -43.00 18.08 -35.82
N ARG A 87 -43.02 16.84 -36.32
CA ARG A 87 -43.12 15.62 -35.49
C ARG A 87 -41.86 15.42 -34.67
N GLU A 88 -40.68 15.57 -35.26
CA GLU A 88 -39.39 15.43 -34.58
C GLU A 88 -39.20 16.52 -33.52
N ALA A 89 -39.64 17.75 -33.80
CA ALA A 89 -39.63 18.83 -32.82
C ALA A 89 -40.45 18.49 -31.56
N LEU A 90 -41.66 17.93 -31.73
CA LEU A 90 -42.49 17.48 -30.61
C LEU A 90 -41.92 16.23 -29.92
N SER A 91 -41.38 15.27 -30.68
CA SER A 91 -40.71 14.08 -30.16
C SER A 91 -39.53 14.45 -29.27
N LEU A 92 -38.76 15.47 -29.65
CA LEU A 92 -37.61 15.94 -28.90
C LEU A 92 -38.02 16.59 -27.57
N LEU A 93 -39.07 17.42 -27.57
CA LEU A 93 -39.65 17.97 -26.33
C LEU A 93 -40.17 16.85 -25.44
N TYR A 94 -40.88 15.87 -26.00
CA TYR A 94 -41.44 14.74 -25.26
C TYR A 94 -40.37 13.86 -24.61
N ARG A 95 -39.38 13.40 -25.39
CA ARG A 95 -38.24 12.60 -24.90
C ARG A 95 -37.43 13.39 -23.88
N GLY A 96 -37.24 14.69 -24.12
CA GLY A 96 -36.58 15.60 -23.20
C GLY A 96 -37.29 15.71 -21.86
N ALA A 97 -38.61 15.92 -21.87
CA ALA A 97 -39.43 16.05 -20.68
C ALA A 97 -39.49 14.73 -19.89
N LEU A 98 -39.67 13.60 -20.59
CA LEU A 98 -39.69 12.28 -19.97
C LEU A 98 -38.33 11.92 -19.34
N SER A 99 -37.22 12.19 -20.04
CA SER A 99 -35.86 11.99 -19.51
C SER A 99 -35.64 12.78 -18.22
N ARG A 100 -36.09 14.05 -18.18
CA ARG A 100 -36.01 14.90 -16.98
C ARG A 100 -36.91 14.41 -15.85
N LEU A 101 -38.11 13.94 -16.15
CA LEU A 101 -39.05 13.43 -15.15
C LEU A 101 -38.63 12.09 -14.55
N VAL A 102 -38.09 11.18 -15.36
CA VAL A 102 -37.53 9.90 -14.89
C VAL A 102 -36.40 10.15 -13.90
N GLU A 103 -35.56 11.15 -14.14
CA GLU A 103 -34.44 11.47 -13.27
C GLU A 103 -34.83 12.30 -12.04
N GLN A 104 -35.68 13.33 -12.20
CA GLN A 104 -36.05 14.22 -11.09
C GLN A 104 -37.06 13.58 -10.13
N ARG A 105 -37.92 12.68 -10.62
CA ARG A 105 -39.01 12.08 -9.83
C ARG A 105 -38.88 10.57 -9.64
N GLU A 106 -37.78 9.96 -10.10
CA GLU A 106 -37.54 8.51 -10.04
C GLU A 106 -38.75 7.70 -10.53
N LEU A 107 -39.32 8.09 -11.68
CA LEU A 107 -40.51 7.42 -12.20
C LEU A 107 -40.17 5.96 -12.54
N PRO A 108 -40.97 4.98 -12.09
CA PRO A 108 -40.73 3.56 -12.33
C PRO A 108 -41.22 3.16 -13.72
N VAL A 109 -40.64 3.75 -14.76
CA VAL A 109 -40.98 3.49 -16.16
C VAL A 109 -40.34 2.18 -16.61
N ARG A 110 -40.98 1.44 -17.50
CA ARG A 110 -40.51 0.18 -18.10
C ARG A 110 -40.38 0.33 -19.63
N ASP A 111 -39.55 -0.52 -20.24
CA ASP A 111 -39.37 -0.54 -21.70
C ASP A 111 -40.70 -0.76 -22.46
N SER A 112 -41.67 -1.41 -21.80
CA SER A 112 -43.00 -1.72 -22.33
C SER A 112 -44.06 -0.63 -22.13
N ASP A 113 -43.75 0.45 -21.41
CA ASP A 113 -44.75 1.46 -21.03
C ASP A 113 -45.12 2.36 -22.23
N THR A 114 -46.42 2.51 -22.45
CA THR A 114 -46.98 3.39 -23.49
C THR A 114 -46.98 4.85 -23.05
N GLU A 115 -47.28 5.78 -23.97
CA GLU A 115 -47.41 7.21 -23.64
C GLU A 115 -48.47 7.46 -22.55
N ASP A 116 -49.57 6.69 -22.56
CA ASP A 116 -50.62 6.74 -21.54
C ASP A 116 -50.13 6.19 -20.19
N ASP A 117 -49.31 5.14 -20.19
CA ASP A 117 -48.69 4.60 -18.97
C ASP A 117 -47.74 5.62 -18.35
N CYS A 118 -46.92 6.31 -19.18
CA CYS A 118 -46.03 7.38 -18.72
C CYS A 118 -46.82 8.52 -18.04
N VAL A 119 -47.95 8.93 -18.62
CA VAL A 119 -48.86 9.90 -18.01
C VAL A 119 -49.45 9.37 -16.71
N ALA A 120 -49.82 8.09 -16.63
CA ALA A 120 -50.32 7.46 -15.41
C ALA A 120 -49.26 7.44 -14.29
N HIS A 121 -48.00 7.16 -14.62
CA HIS A 121 -46.87 7.22 -13.69
C HIS A 121 -46.64 8.65 -13.17
N VAL A 122 -46.64 9.64 -14.06
CA VAL A 122 -46.51 11.06 -13.68
C VAL A 122 -47.68 11.51 -12.80
N ARG A 123 -48.93 11.15 -13.13
CA ARG A 123 -50.12 11.46 -12.30
C ARG A 123 -50.03 10.84 -10.92
N ARG A 124 -49.54 9.60 -10.82
CA ARG A 124 -49.37 8.91 -9.53
C ARG A 124 -48.28 9.58 -8.68
N SER A 125 -47.18 10.02 -9.30
CA SER A 125 -46.11 10.78 -8.64
C SER A 125 -46.57 12.20 -8.24
N ALA A 126 -47.38 12.86 -9.07
CA ALA A 126 -47.89 14.21 -8.82
C ALA A 126 -48.81 14.28 -7.58
N ARG A 127 -49.54 13.19 -7.25
CA ARG A 127 -50.30 13.08 -5.99
C ARG A 127 -49.41 13.16 -4.74
N GLN A 128 -48.14 12.79 -4.86
CA GLN A 128 -47.18 12.79 -3.76
C GLN A 128 -46.32 14.06 -3.72
N ARG A 129 -46.12 14.73 -4.88
CA ARG A 129 -45.40 16.01 -5.02
C ARG A 129 -46.07 16.88 -6.08
N ALA A 130 -46.81 17.90 -5.65
CA ALA A 130 -47.42 18.89 -6.55
C ALA A 130 -46.32 19.71 -7.27
N GLY A 131 -46.38 19.79 -8.59
CA GLY A 131 -45.45 20.56 -9.42
C GLY A 131 -46.03 20.87 -10.79
N SER A 132 -45.66 22.02 -11.36
CA SER A 132 -46.10 22.51 -12.67
C SER A 132 -45.59 21.69 -13.86
N ASP A 133 -44.55 20.88 -13.64
CA ASP A 133 -43.97 19.92 -14.58
C ASP A 133 -44.93 18.77 -14.95
N ALA A 134 -45.78 18.33 -14.03
CA ALA A 134 -46.77 17.29 -14.30
C ALA A 134 -47.91 17.78 -15.21
N GLU A 135 -48.39 19.01 -15.00
CA GLU A 135 -49.39 19.66 -15.86
C GLU A 135 -48.83 19.93 -17.26
N TYR A 136 -47.58 20.41 -17.31
CA TYR A 136 -46.84 20.59 -18.55
C TYR A 136 -46.72 19.27 -19.34
N PHE A 137 -46.27 18.19 -18.68
CA PHE A 137 -46.10 16.90 -19.33
C PHE A 137 -47.41 16.32 -19.84
N TYR A 138 -48.53 16.53 -19.13
CA TYR A 138 -49.85 16.13 -19.60
C TYR A 138 -50.26 16.89 -20.87
N GLY A 139 -50.06 18.21 -20.89
CA GLY A 139 -50.31 19.04 -22.07
C GLY A 139 -49.47 18.59 -23.27
N LEU A 140 -48.16 18.42 -23.06
CA LEU A 140 -47.23 17.95 -24.08
C LEU A 140 -47.57 16.55 -24.60
N SER A 141 -47.91 15.60 -23.72
CA SER A 141 -48.26 14.23 -24.11
C SER A 141 -49.51 14.20 -24.99
N ARG A 142 -50.52 15.03 -24.68
CA ARG A 142 -51.73 15.14 -25.49
C ARG A 142 -51.43 15.71 -26.88
N THR A 143 -50.64 16.78 -26.97
CA THR A 143 -50.24 17.37 -28.26
C THR A 143 -49.37 16.40 -29.07
N TRP A 144 -48.46 15.66 -28.42
CA TRP A 144 -47.66 14.61 -29.04
C TRP A 144 -48.51 13.46 -29.58
N MET A 145 -49.40 12.88 -28.77
CA MET A 145 -50.24 11.75 -29.19
C MET A 145 -51.17 12.13 -30.35
N ARG A 146 -51.72 13.35 -30.32
CA ARG A 146 -52.54 13.88 -31.41
C ARG A 146 -51.74 14.01 -32.71
N ALA A 147 -50.54 14.58 -32.65
CA ALA A 147 -49.69 14.75 -33.83
C ALA A 147 -49.07 13.43 -34.33
N ALA A 148 -48.77 12.48 -33.44
CA ALA A 148 -48.08 11.24 -33.78
C ALA A 148 -49.03 10.14 -34.28
N TYR A 149 -50.26 10.07 -33.77
CA TYR A 149 -51.20 8.98 -34.03
C TYR A 149 -52.55 9.40 -34.63
N ALA A 150 -53.03 10.64 -34.37
CA ALA A 150 -54.35 11.09 -34.83
C ALA A 150 -54.33 11.86 -36.16
N GLY A 151 -53.15 12.12 -36.75
CA GLY A 151 -53.00 12.83 -38.02
C GLY A 151 -53.36 14.32 -37.97
N GLU A 152 -53.58 14.87 -36.77
CA GLU A 152 -53.88 16.29 -36.55
C GLU A 152 -52.60 17.01 -36.07
N GLU A 153 -52.01 17.81 -36.97
CA GLU A 153 -50.77 18.56 -36.69
C GLU A 153 -50.96 19.62 -35.59
N ALA A 154 -49.91 19.85 -34.79
CA ALA A 154 -49.92 20.92 -33.80
C ALA A 154 -49.72 22.29 -34.46
N GLY A 155 -50.46 23.30 -34.02
CA GLY A 155 -50.31 24.65 -34.54
C GLY A 155 -49.04 25.35 -34.03
N GLN A 156 -48.51 26.31 -34.81
CA GLN A 156 -47.34 27.14 -34.43
C GLN A 156 -47.49 27.74 -33.02
N ALA A 157 -48.64 28.33 -32.73
CA ALA A 157 -48.90 28.97 -31.44
C ALA A 157 -48.91 27.99 -30.27
N GLU A 158 -49.34 26.74 -30.50
CA GLU A 158 -49.36 25.67 -29.49
C GLU A 158 -47.94 25.17 -29.20
N PHE A 159 -47.12 24.96 -30.23
CA PHE A 159 -45.72 24.59 -30.08
C PHE A 159 -44.89 25.68 -29.38
N GLU A 160 -45.09 26.95 -29.74
CA GLU A 160 -44.42 28.08 -29.09
C GLU A 160 -44.85 28.24 -27.62
N ALA A 161 -46.10 27.90 -27.29
CA ALA A 161 -46.56 27.85 -25.91
C ALA A 161 -45.86 26.74 -25.13
N LEU A 162 -45.73 25.53 -25.70
CA LEU A 162 -45.00 24.41 -25.11
C LEU A 162 -43.51 24.74 -24.90
N CYS A 163 -42.87 25.45 -25.82
CA CYS A 163 -41.48 25.89 -25.65
C CYS A 163 -41.34 26.94 -24.53
N ARG A 164 -42.27 27.90 -24.43
CA ARG A 164 -42.25 28.95 -23.41
C ARG A 164 -42.53 28.43 -22.00
N GLN A 165 -43.39 27.41 -21.89
CA GLN A 165 -43.80 26.82 -20.61
C GLN A 165 -42.86 25.70 -20.14
N TRP A 166 -41.72 25.49 -20.81
CA TRP A 166 -40.76 24.44 -20.50
C TRP A 166 -40.26 24.56 -19.04
N PRO A 167 -40.61 23.61 -18.15
CA PRO A 167 -40.35 23.75 -16.71
C PRO A 167 -39.00 23.17 -16.27
N PHE A 168 -38.24 22.57 -17.19
CA PHE A 168 -37.00 21.86 -16.88
C PHE A 168 -35.78 22.74 -17.21
N ASP A 169 -35.45 23.67 -16.31
CA ASP A 169 -34.30 24.55 -16.48
C ASP A 169 -32.98 23.77 -16.60
N SER A 170 -32.11 24.24 -17.51
CA SER A 170 -30.72 23.80 -17.62
C SER A 170 -29.96 24.24 -16.37
N MET A 171 -29.36 23.29 -15.63
CA MET A 171 -28.25 23.64 -14.74
C MET A 171 -27.25 24.46 -15.57
N ARG A 172 -27.05 25.73 -15.20
CA ARG A 172 -25.96 26.56 -15.73
C ARG A 172 -24.70 25.70 -15.70
N ALA A 173 -24.10 25.52 -16.88
CA ALA A 173 -22.81 24.85 -17.02
C ALA A 173 -21.86 25.43 -15.97
N GLY A 174 -21.57 24.63 -14.94
CA GLY A 174 -20.53 24.95 -13.98
C GLY A 174 -19.26 25.17 -14.76
N SER A 175 -18.73 26.38 -14.69
CA SER A 175 -17.48 26.76 -15.32
C SER A 175 -16.40 25.73 -14.98
N SER A 176 -15.96 24.98 -15.98
CA SER A 176 -14.77 24.13 -15.93
C SER A 176 -13.50 24.98 -15.94
N GLY A 177 -13.46 26.05 -15.12
CA GLY A 177 -12.33 26.93 -14.92
C GLY A 177 -11.66 26.78 -13.55
N GLY A 178 -12.25 26.02 -12.62
CA GLY A 178 -11.80 25.95 -11.23
C GLY A 178 -10.64 25.00 -10.90
N ARG A 179 -10.20 24.16 -11.85
CA ARG A 179 -9.16 23.13 -11.57
C ARG A 179 -7.74 23.51 -12.03
N ALA A 180 -7.58 24.56 -12.84
CA ALA A 180 -6.25 25.06 -13.23
C ALA A 180 -5.71 26.12 -12.24
N LEU A 181 -6.58 26.94 -11.65
CA LEU A 181 -6.17 27.97 -10.68
C LEU A 181 -5.74 27.40 -9.33
N THR A 182 -6.33 26.28 -8.89
CA THR A 182 -5.97 25.62 -7.62
C THR A 182 -4.60 24.93 -7.69
N SER A 183 -4.19 24.41 -8.85
CA SER A 183 -2.85 23.84 -9.06
C SER A 183 -1.76 24.93 -9.14
N LEU A 184 -2.08 26.09 -9.73
CA LEU A 184 -1.17 27.23 -9.82
C LEU A 184 -0.99 27.95 -8.48
N LEU A 185 -2.05 28.05 -7.67
CA LEU A 185 -1.98 28.59 -6.30
C LEU A 185 -1.21 27.66 -5.34
N LEU A 186 -1.30 26.33 -5.49
CA LEU A 186 -0.51 25.41 -4.69
C LEU A 186 0.98 25.49 -5.05
N ALA A 187 1.32 25.65 -6.34
CA ALA A 187 2.69 25.88 -6.78
C ALA A 187 3.26 27.22 -6.27
N LEU A 188 2.44 28.28 -6.25
CA LEU A 188 2.83 29.61 -5.78
C LEU A 188 3.02 29.69 -4.25
N VAL A 189 2.41 28.78 -3.47
CA VAL A 189 2.59 28.69 -2.01
C VAL A 189 3.77 27.76 -1.63
N VAL A 190 4.00 26.69 -2.39
CA VAL A 190 5.12 25.75 -2.15
C VAL A 190 6.48 26.34 -2.55
N LEU A 191 6.54 27.17 -3.60
CA LEU A 191 7.78 27.82 -4.05
C LEU A 191 8.44 28.75 -3.01
N PRO A 192 7.73 29.68 -2.33
CA PRO A 192 8.34 30.49 -1.27
C PRO A 192 8.63 29.69 0.02
N SER A 193 7.89 28.61 0.28
CA SER A 193 8.16 27.68 1.39
C SER A 193 9.51 26.96 1.26
N LEU A 194 10.02 26.80 0.04
CA LEU A 194 11.33 26.20 -0.24
C LEU A 194 12.48 27.22 -0.23
N VAL A 195 12.19 28.53 -0.26
CA VAL A 195 13.17 29.63 -0.23
C VAL A 195 13.25 30.30 1.16
N GLY A 196 12.30 30.01 2.05
CA GLY A 196 12.20 30.53 3.42
C GLY A 196 13.23 30.01 4.44
N CYS A 197 14.44 29.64 4.02
CA CYS A 197 15.55 29.36 4.94
C CYS A 197 16.55 30.53 4.94
N SER A 198 16.11 31.71 5.43
CA SER A 198 17.03 32.79 5.85
C SER A 198 17.59 32.51 7.25
N GLY A 199 18.10 31.29 7.47
CA GLY A 199 18.76 30.93 8.71
C GLY A 199 20.13 31.59 8.82
N LYS A 200 20.47 32.15 9.99
CA LYS A 200 21.86 32.49 10.31
C LYS A 200 22.64 31.18 10.37
N TRP A 201 23.60 31.00 9.46
CA TRP A 201 24.49 29.85 9.47
C TRP A 201 25.64 30.15 10.43
N GLU A 202 25.81 29.29 11.42
CA GLU A 202 26.97 29.30 12.30
C GLU A 202 27.83 28.09 11.92
N GLU A 203 29.05 28.34 11.44
CA GLU A 203 30.01 27.27 11.18
C GLU A 203 30.50 26.74 12.53
N ARG A 204 30.17 25.47 12.82
CA ARG A 204 30.68 24.76 13.98
C ARG A 204 31.55 23.61 13.53
N GLU A 205 32.79 23.58 14.02
CA GLU A 205 33.67 22.44 13.84
C GLU A 205 33.18 21.28 14.71
N HIS A 206 32.49 20.31 14.10
CA HIS A 206 32.11 19.08 14.76
C HIS A 206 33.15 18.00 14.47
N THR A 207 33.72 17.43 15.53
CA THR A 207 34.58 16.26 15.37
C THR A 207 33.73 15.08 14.89
N ILE A 208 33.96 14.67 13.64
CA ILE A 208 33.22 13.61 12.93
C ILE A 208 33.50 12.22 13.55
N GLY A 209 34.42 12.14 14.52
CA GLY A 209 34.85 10.93 15.20
C GLY A 209 35.90 10.15 14.41
N TYR A 210 36.02 8.86 14.71
CA TYR A 210 37.02 8.00 14.08
C TYR A 210 36.81 7.80 12.58
N LYS A 211 37.92 7.60 11.87
CA LYS A 211 37.98 7.18 10.46
C LYS A 211 38.66 5.81 10.35
N GLY A 212 38.33 5.05 9.28
CA GLY A 212 38.94 3.75 9.01
C GLY A 212 38.53 2.66 10.03
N LYS A 213 39.47 1.75 10.36
CA LYS A 213 39.23 0.60 11.25
C LYS A 213 38.72 1.01 12.65
N ALA A 214 39.22 2.13 13.19
CA ALA A 214 38.83 2.64 14.51
C ALA A 214 37.35 3.08 14.59
N ARG A 215 36.67 3.26 13.44
CA ARG A 215 35.23 3.56 13.40
C ARG A 215 34.37 2.33 13.67
N ALA A 216 34.80 1.16 13.21
CA ALA A 216 34.07 -0.10 13.37
C ALA A 216 34.48 -0.85 14.66
N ASP A 217 35.73 -0.64 15.09
CA ASP A 217 36.33 -1.26 16.26
C ASP A 217 36.65 -0.21 17.33
N CYS A 218 35.83 -0.16 18.38
CA CYS A 218 35.97 0.77 19.50
C CYS A 218 37.10 0.39 20.48
N PHE A 219 37.67 -0.81 20.38
CA PHE A 219 38.78 -1.31 21.19
C PHE A 219 40.05 -1.57 20.35
N LEU A 220 40.13 -1.03 19.14
CA LEU A 220 41.28 -1.18 18.25
C LEU A 220 42.61 -0.78 18.91
N ALA A 221 42.64 0.30 19.68
CA ALA A 221 43.83 0.75 20.39
C ALA A 221 44.24 -0.25 21.47
N ALA A 222 43.27 -0.80 22.22
CA ALA A 222 43.50 -1.78 23.26
C ALA A 222 44.07 -3.08 22.68
N ARG A 223 43.50 -3.53 21.55
CA ARG A 223 44.00 -4.68 20.81
C ARG A 223 45.44 -4.49 20.33
N ARG A 224 45.74 -3.36 19.69
CA ARG A 224 47.11 -3.07 19.23
C ARG A 224 48.12 -3.04 20.38
N MET A 225 47.73 -2.45 21.51
CA MET A 225 48.56 -2.44 22.71
C MET A 225 48.80 -3.87 23.23
N LEU A 226 47.77 -4.72 23.26
CA LEU A 226 47.89 -6.11 23.68
C LEU A 226 48.76 -6.94 22.72
N ASP A 227 48.57 -6.75 21.41
CA ASP A 227 49.40 -7.39 20.38
C ASP A 227 50.88 -6.98 20.50
N GLU A 228 51.17 -5.72 20.88
CA GLU A 228 52.54 -5.25 21.18
C GLU A 228 53.12 -5.84 22.49
N LEU A 229 52.27 -6.33 23.39
CA LEU A 229 52.63 -6.96 24.67
C LEU A 229 52.59 -8.49 24.59
N ASP A 230 52.68 -9.06 23.37
CA ASP A 230 52.66 -10.50 23.09
C ASP A 230 51.38 -11.24 23.54
N VAL A 231 50.27 -10.51 23.73
CA VAL A 231 48.95 -11.11 23.98
C VAL A 231 48.19 -11.15 22.65
N VAL A 232 47.88 -12.34 22.16
CA VAL A 232 47.12 -12.51 20.91
C VAL A 232 45.71 -11.95 21.12
N SER A 233 45.33 -10.91 20.37
CA SER A 233 44.00 -10.30 20.51
C SER A 233 43.12 -10.44 19.25
N GLU A 234 42.03 -11.21 19.37
CA GLU A 234 41.08 -11.42 18.28
C GLU A 234 39.76 -10.68 18.54
N ARG A 235 39.16 -10.10 17.49
CA ARG A 235 37.77 -9.62 17.54
C ARG A 235 36.86 -10.65 16.89
N ARG A 236 35.83 -11.09 17.61
CA ARG A 236 34.77 -11.97 17.10
C ARG A 236 33.39 -11.30 17.19
N ALA A 237 32.53 -11.62 16.24
CA ALA A 237 31.14 -11.14 16.20
C ALA A 237 30.21 -11.99 17.07
N ASP A 238 30.59 -13.25 17.32
CA ASP A 238 29.86 -14.20 18.16
C ASP A 238 30.83 -14.96 19.08
N LEU A 239 30.23 -15.73 20.00
CA LEU A 239 30.98 -16.45 21.04
C LEU A 239 31.68 -17.71 20.51
N GLY A 240 31.23 -18.25 19.36
CA GLY A 240 31.84 -19.38 18.66
C GLY A 240 32.31 -20.54 19.55
N GLU A 241 33.47 -21.09 19.18
CA GLU A 241 34.24 -21.99 20.03
C GLU A 241 35.02 -21.17 21.08
N MET A 242 34.86 -21.55 22.34
CA MET A 242 35.53 -20.88 23.46
C MET A 242 37.03 -21.18 23.41
N PRO A 243 37.89 -20.20 23.76
CA PRO A 243 39.33 -20.43 23.88
C PRO A 243 39.60 -21.42 25.00
N ASP A 244 40.84 -21.93 25.07
CA ASP A 244 41.23 -22.76 26.20
C ASP A 244 40.97 -22.01 27.52
N ALA A 245 40.42 -22.72 28.49
CA ALA A 245 40.11 -22.12 29.78
C ALA A 245 41.39 -21.79 30.55
N GLU A 246 42.47 -22.54 30.33
CA GLU A 246 43.76 -22.25 30.94
C GLU A 246 44.51 -21.23 30.05
N GLY A 247 44.50 -19.96 30.46
CA GLY A 247 45.17 -18.86 29.74
C GLY A 247 44.30 -18.09 28.72
N GLY A 248 43.00 -18.37 28.63
CA GLY A 248 42.06 -17.63 27.78
C GLY A 248 41.34 -16.50 28.52
N VAL A 249 41.30 -15.32 27.91
CA VAL A 249 40.51 -14.16 28.38
C VAL A 249 39.42 -13.85 27.37
N VAL A 250 38.19 -13.69 27.85
CA VAL A 250 37.04 -13.28 27.03
C VAL A 250 36.52 -11.94 27.53
N PHE A 251 36.55 -10.93 26.65
CA PHE A 251 35.91 -9.65 26.88
C PHE A 251 34.53 -9.64 26.24
N LEU A 252 33.47 -9.52 27.05
CA LEU A 252 32.08 -9.60 26.59
C LEU A 252 31.26 -8.43 27.14
N SER A 253 30.38 -7.90 26.29
CA SER A 253 29.43 -6.86 26.67
C SER A 253 28.12 -7.44 27.20
N ALA A 254 27.60 -6.89 28.30
CA ALA A 254 26.24 -7.15 28.76
C ALA A 254 25.17 -6.63 27.79
N GLU A 255 25.51 -5.67 26.91
CA GLU A 255 24.63 -5.13 25.86
C GLU A 255 24.26 -6.21 24.82
N SER A 256 25.01 -7.31 24.76
CA SER A 256 24.81 -8.39 23.78
C SER A 256 23.70 -9.40 24.12
N VAL A 257 22.92 -9.15 25.18
CA VAL A 257 21.82 -9.99 25.70
C VAL A 257 22.21 -11.47 25.81
N VAL A 258 22.74 -11.85 26.98
CA VAL A 258 23.18 -13.22 27.24
C VAL A 258 21.99 -14.09 27.69
N SER A 259 21.63 -15.09 26.88
CA SER A 259 20.62 -16.09 27.25
C SER A 259 21.04 -16.91 28.49
N ALA A 260 20.09 -17.51 29.19
CA ALA A 260 20.40 -18.31 30.38
C ALA A 260 21.35 -19.49 30.08
N SER A 261 21.25 -20.09 28.90
CA SER A 261 22.14 -21.18 28.44
C SER A 261 23.53 -20.67 28.08
N ARG A 262 23.66 -19.51 27.42
CA ARG A 262 24.96 -18.89 27.11
C ARG A 262 25.67 -18.45 28.38
N ALA A 263 24.95 -17.88 29.33
CA ALA A 263 25.51 -17.53 30.63
C ALA A 263 26.03 -18.78 31.37
N GLU A 264 25.30 -19.90 31.30
CA GLU A 264 25.77 -21.15 31.88
C GLU A 264 27.02 -21.69 31.19
N MET A 265 27.08 -21.62 29.86
CA MET A 265 28.26 -22.01 29.09
C MET A 265 29.48 -21.15 29.44
N LEU A 266 29.31 -19.83 29.54
CA LEU A 266 30.34 -18.89 29.98
C LEU A 266 30.82 -19.23 31.39
N MET A 267 29.90 -19.40 32.34
CA MET A 267 30.27 -19.73 33.72
C MET A 267 30.93 -21.12 33.83
N ARG A 268 30.53 -22.09 33.00
CA ARG A 268 31.23 -23.39 32.90
C ARG A 268 32.67 -23.25 32.41
N TRP A 269 32.91 -22.37 31.43
CA TRP A 269 34.24 -22.06 30.94
C TRP A 269 35.09 -21.33 32.00
N VAL A 270 34.53 -20.30 32.66
CA VAL A 270 35.21 -19.62 33.78
C VAL A 270 35.56 -20.60 34.90
N ASN A 271 34.63 -21.49 35.28
CA ASN A 271 34.88 -22.49 36.32
C ASN A 271 36.06 -23.42 35.99
N LYS A 272 36.35 -23.63 34.70
CA LYS A 272 37.50 -24.42 34.24
C LYS A 272 38.82 -23.67 34.29
N GLY A 273 38.85 -22.35 34.48
CA GLY A 273 40.09 -21.58 34.54
C GLY A 273 40.03 -20.23 33.82
N GLY A 274 39.04 -20.05 32.93
CA GLY A 274 38.97 -18.88 32.05
C GLY A 274 38.73 -17.57 32.81
N HIS A 275 39.15 -16.47 32.19
CA HIS A 275 38.90 -15.13 32.71
C HIS A 275 37.87 -14.38 31.86
N LEU A 276 36.71 -14.08 32.45
CA LEU A 276 35.67 -13.27 31.80
C LEU A 276 35.78 -11.81 32.25
N ILE A 277 36.07 -10.90 31.33
CA ILE A 277 35.91 -9.46 31.54
C ILE A 277 34.54 -9.04 30.99
N TYR A 278 33.62 -8.71 31.88
CA TYR A 278 32.22 -8.42 31.56
C TYR A 278 31.91 -6.95 31.78
N ALA A 279 31.73 -6.21 30.69
CA ALA A 279 31.43 -4.79 30.73
C ALA A 279 29.94 -4.52 30.52
N MET A 280 29.34 -3.76 31.43
CA MET A 280 27.89 -3.58 31.43
C MET A 280 27.38 -2.60 30.36
N ALA A 281 28.24 -1.69 29.92
CA ALA A 281 27.93 -0.68 28.90
C ALA A 281 29.19 -0.27 28.14
N GLY A 282 29.01 0.43 27.01
CA GLY A 282 30.11 1.13 26.33
C GLY A 282 30.86 0.30 25.29
N CYS A 283 30.34 -0.86 24.92
CA CYS A 283 30.95 -1.75 23.93
C CYS A 283 30.38 -1.52 22.53
N ALA A 284 29.21 -0.89 22.43
CA ALA A 284 28.62 -0.51 21.15
C ALA A 284 29.46 0.54 20.38
N PRO A 285 29.50 0.45 19.03
CA PRO A 285 30.17 1.45 18.20
C PRO A 285 29.34 2.75 18.15
N TYR A 286 29.75 3.74 18.94
CA TYR A 286 29.22 5.11 18.91
C TYR A 286 30.35 6.14 18.81
N ASN A 287 30.01 7.37 18.46
CA ASN A 287 30.99 8.44 18.32
C ASN A 287 31.33 9.04 19.69
N ASP A 288 32.57 8.81 20.14
CA ASP A 288 33.07 9.33 21.42
C ASP A 288 33.14 10.86 21.52
N TRP A 289 32.87 11.62 20.44
CA TRP A 289 32.89 13.08 20.40
C TRP A 289 31.51 13.76 20.35
N LEU A 290 30.42 13.02 20.09
CA LEU A 290 29.08 13.61 20.07
C LEU A 290 28.35 13.36 21.39
N SER A 291 27.89 14.43 22.04
CA SER A 291 27.02 14.36 23.23
C SER A 291 25.58 13.96 22.91
N GLN A 292 25.10 14.06 21.66
CA GLN A 292 23.73 13.63 21.33
C GLN A 292 23.52 12.11 21.52
N THR A 293 24.60 11.36 21.71
CA THR A 293 24.57 10.00 22.22
C THR A 293 24.41 9.91 23.74
N ILE A 294 24.10 10.98 24.49
CA ILE A 294 23.75 10.92 25.94
C ILE A 294 22.65 9.86 26.20
N PHE A 295 21.74 9.63 25.26
CA PHE A 295 20.73 8.55 25.35
C PHE A 295 21.21 7.16 24.88
N ALA A 296 22.32 7.07 24.15
CA ALA A 296 22.92 5.82 23.66
C ALA A 296 24.16 5.37 24.48
N GLU A 297 24.91 6.30 25.07
CA GLU A 297 26.01 6.10 26.02
C GLU A 297 25.51 5.65 27.38
N THR A 298 24.24 5.89 27.68
CA THR A 298 23.68 5.65 29.02
C THR A 298 22.55 4.63 29.05
N ARG A 299 22.09 4.11 27.91
CA ARG A 299 21.13 3.02 27.94
C ARG A 299 21.87 1.70 28.02
N TYR A 300 21.66 1.01 29.13
CA TYR A 300 21.52 -0.44 29.15
C TYR A 300 20.32 -0.79 28.25
N VAL A 301 20.46 -0.66 26.92
CA VAL A 301 19.35 -0.77 25.97
C VAL A 301 18.80 -2.19 26.04
N GLY A 302 17.58 -2.32 26.58
CA GLY A 302 16.77 -3.52 26.46
C GLY A 302 16.82 -4.51 27.63
N ASN A 303 17.42 -4.16 28.77
CA ASN A 303 17.52 -5.10 29.90
C ASN A 303 17.26 -4.49 31.29
N GLU A 304 16.80 -3.23 31.39
CA GLU A 304 16.46 -2.58 32.68
C GLU A 304 15.40 -3.36 33.49
N ASP A 305 14.53 -4.12 32.80
CA ASP A 305 13.47 -4.93 33.42
C ASP A 305 13.85 -6.42 33.62
N ARG A 306 15.04 -6.86 33.18
CA ARG A 306 15.46 -8.26 33.26
C ARG A 306 16.77 -8.39 34.02
N GLU A 307 16.79 -9.27 35.01
CA GLU A 307 18.02 -9.65 35.70
C GLU A 307 19.03 -10.25 34.70
N ASP A 308 20.26 -9.73 34.72
CA ASP A 308 21.37 -10.27 33.93
C ASP A 308 21.71 -11.70 34.41
N ASN A 309 21.74 -12.64 33.48
CA ASN A 309 21.92 -14.06 33.77
C ASN A 309 23.30 -14.41 34.35
N VAL A 310 24.32 -13.59 34.08
CA VAL A 310 25.68 -13.72 34.62
C VAL A 310 25.71 -13.11 36.02
N LEU A 311 25.22 -11.87 36.19
CA LEU A 311 25.19 -11.20 37.49
C LEU A 311 24.38 -11.97 38.54
N ARG A 312 23.21 -12.50 38.14
CA ARG A 312 22.36 -13.34 39.01
C ARG A 312 23.10 -14.57 39.54
N ARG A 313 23.95 -15.19 38.71
CA ARG A 313 24.76 -16.36 39.11
C ARG A 313 25.92 -15.98 40.03
N LEU A 314 26.42 -14.76 39.90
CA LEU A 314 27.47 -14.23 40.76
C LEU A 314 26.95 -13.67 42.09
N GLY A 315 25.62 -13.51 42.22
CA GLY A 315 24.99 -12.88 43.40
C GLY A 315 25.28 -11.38 43.47
N VAL A 316 25.44 -10.73 42.32
CA VAL A 316 25.72 -9.30 42.20
C VAL A 316 24.47 -8.59 41.70
N THR A 317 24.14 -7.48 42.33
CA THR A 317 23.05 -6.58 41.91
C THR A 317 23.61 -5.25 41.44
N THR A 318 22.88 -4.53 40.59
CA THR A 318 23.27 -3.20 40.10
C THR A 318 22.41 -2.11 40.71
N ALA A 319 23.00 -0.97 41.04
CA ALA A 319 22.30 0.24 41.45
C ALA A 319 22.60 1.39 40.47
N GLN A 320 21.56 2.14 40.09
CA GLN A 320 21.69 3.31 39.23
C GLN A 320 21.91 4.57 40.08
N ILE A 321 22.88 5.39 39.69
CA ILE A 321 23.15 6.69 40.27
C ILE A 321 22.29 7.74 39.55
N LYS A 322 21.41 8.40 40.31
CA LYS A 322 20.60 9.51 39.80
C LYS A 322 21.36 10.83 39.96
N HIS A 323 21.92 11.34 38.88
CA HIS A 323 22.43 12.71 38.85
C HIS A 323 21.27 13.69 38.61
N LYS A 324 21.11 14.67 39.50
CA LYS A 324 20.15 15.76 39.31
C LYS A 324 20.76 16.73 38.31
N ILE A 325 20.14 16.88 37.14
CA ILE A 325 20.58 17.88 36.15
C ILE A 325 20.25 19.25 36.73
N THR A 326 21.23 19.92 37.32
CA THR A 326 21.12 21.33 37.71
C THR A 326 21.31 22.15 36.46
N HIS A 327 20.22 22.70 35.92
CA HIS A 327 20.33 23.77 34.94
C HIS A 327 20.71 25.04 35.71
N ASP A 328 21.93 25.52 35.55
CA ASP A 328 22.26 26.90 35.89
C ASP A 328 21.40 27.80 35.00
N LYS A 329 20.26 28.24 35.55
CA LYS A 329 19.54 29.40 35.03
C LYS A 329 20.42 30.60 35.38
N ALA A 330 21.28 31.01 34.45
CA ALA A 330 21.75 32.39 34.45
C ALA A 330 20.52 33.29 34.35
N GLU A 331 20.31 34.09 35.38
CA GLU A 331 19.20 35.03 35.55
C GLU A 331 19.09 35.94 34.33
N ALA A 332 18.02 35.78 33.57
CA ALA A 332 17.51 36.77 32.66
C ALA A 332 16.06 37.03 33.08
N GLU A 333 15.78 38.30 33.36
CA GLU A 333 14.56 38.84 33.94
C GLU A 333 13.29 38.27 33.29
N GLU A 334 12.30 38.02 34.16
CA GLU A 334 10.99 37.47 33.84
C GLU A 334 10.17 38.49 33.03
N ASP A 335 9.83 38.15 31.78
CA ASP A 335 8.65 38.64 31.09
C ASP A 335 7.93 37.44 30.44
N GLU A 336 6.63 37.35 30.75
CA GLU A 336 5.53 36.42 30.42
C GLU A 336 5.70 35.16 29.53
N PRO A 337 4.87 34.11 29.76
CA PRO A 337 5.12 32.75 29.29
C PRO A 337 4.60 32.54 27.87
N ASP A 338 5.47 32.65 26.87
CA ASP A 338 5.15 32.19 25.52
C ASP A 338 5.46 30.68 25.39
N GLU A 339 4.40 29.88 25.39
CA GLU A 339 4.39 28.42 25.31
C GLU A 339 4.75 27.94 23.89
N LYS A 340 5.91 28.35 23.35
CA LYS A 340 6.39 27.88 22.04
C LYS A 340 7.90 27.63 22.01
N ALA A 341 8.20 26.39 21.63
CA ALA A 341 9.51 25.86 21.26
C ALA A 341 10.55 25.83 22.38
N LYS A 342 10.56 24.72 23.13
CA LYS A 342 11.79 24.21 23.76
C LYS A 342 12.84 24.07 22.65
N LYS A 343 13.71 25.07 22.49
CA LYS A 343 14.90 24.95 21.65
C LYS A 343 15.69 23.75 22.18
N ALA A 344 15.90 22.76 21.31
CA ALA A 344 16.80 21.65 21.60
C ALA A 344 18.21 22.22 21.72
N THR A 345 18.61 22.59 22.94
CA THR A 345 19.98 22.98 23.24
C THR A 345 20.87 21.77 22.98
N VAL A 346 21.76 21.89 22.00
CA VAL A 346 22.74 20.85 21.67
C VAL A 346 23.78 20.84 22.79
N LEU A 347 23.65 19.87 23.68
CA LEU A 347 24.62 19.56 24.72
C LEU A 347 25.95 19.17 24.04
N THR A 348 27.06 19.79 24.44
CA THR A 348 28.43 19.43 23.99
C THR A 348 28.99 18.29 24.87
N GLY A 349 30.01 17.57 24.40
CA GLY A 349 30.51 16.30 24.97
C GLY A 349 31.10 16.34 26.40
N SER A 350 30.77 17.37 27.20
CA SER A 350 31.11 17.55 28.60
C SER A 350 30.20 16.81 29.58
N ASP A 351 29.10 16.21 29.12
CA ASP A 351 27.93 15.92 29.97
C ASP A 351 27.77 14.44 30.36
N VAL A 352 28.82 13.63 30.24
CA VAL A 352 28.88 12.32 30.91
C VAL A 352 29.44 12.55 32.30
N TRP A 353 28.67 12.21 33.33
CA TRP A 353 29.13 12.20 34.72
C TRP A 353 30.30 11.24 34.84
N ARG A 354 31.48 11.79 35.13
CA ARG A 354 32.75 11.07 35.18
C ARG A 354 33.32 11.19 36.58
N LYS A 355 33.88 10.10 37.06
CA LYS A 355 34.53 10.06 38.36
C LYS A 355 35.93 9.52 38.19
N LYS A 356 36.91 10.35 38.56
CA LYS A 356 38.28 9.91 38.75
C LYS A 356 38.36 9.16 40.07
N MET A 357 38.97 7.99 40.04
CA MET A 357 39.17 7.17 41.22
C MET A 357 40.42 6.31 41.06
N VAL A 358 40.88 5.78 42.18
CA VAL A 358 41.94 4.78 42.21
C VAL A 358 41.27 3.41 42.24
N MET A 359 41.60 2.57 41.26
CA MET A 359 41.22 1.16 41.21
C MET A 359 42.35 0.32 41.78
N ASP A 360 42.15 -0.26 42.97
CA ASP A 360 43.01 -1.34 43.45
C ASP A 360 42.72 -2.60 42.62
N TRP A 361 43.76 -3.12 41.98
CA TRP A 361 43.74 -4.41 41.34
C TRP A 361 44.97 -5.21 41.76
N ALA A 362 44.73 -6.30 42.48
CA ALA A 362 45.78 -7.17 43.00
C ALA A 362 46.82 -6.45 43.90
N GLY A 363 46.39 -5.44 44.66
CA GLY A 363 47.26 -4.67 45.56
C GLY A 363 48.11 -3.60 44.85
N VAL A 364 47.80 -3.29 43.60
CA VAL A 364 48.37 -2.18 42.85
C VAL A 364 47.27 -1.17 42.54
N ASP A 365 47.54 0.09 42.82
CA ASP A 365 46.64 1.21 42.61
C ASP A 365 46.77 1.78 41.19
N TYR A 366 45.66 1.84 40.45
CA TYR A 366 45.60 2.40 39.10
C TYR A 366 44.69 3.63 39.08
N GLN A 367 45.19 4.76 38.59
CA GLN A 367 44.35 5.95 38.39
C GLN A 367 43.46 5.76 37.16
N VAL A 368 42.15 5.87 37.34
CA VAL A 368 41.20 5.68 36.24
C VAL A 368 40.07 6.68 36.28
N GLU A 369 39.46 6.92 35.12
CA GLU A 369 38.27 7.74 34.95
C GLU A 369 37.14 6.89 34.38
N VAL A 370 36.13 6.65 35.22
CA VAL A 370 34.97 5.81 34.87
C VAL A 370 33.70 6.62 34.75
N ALA A 371 32.72 6.05 34.06
CA ALA A 371 31.37 6.59 34.00
C ALA A 371 30.69 6.44 35.37
N ASP A 372 30.18 7.54 35.92
CA ASP A 372 29.55 7.61 37.24
C ASP A 372 28.02 7.45 37.12
N LYS A 373 27.56 6.33 36.56
CA LYS A 373 26.12 6.10 36.33
C LYS A 373 25.59 4.86 37.05
N MET A 374 26.40 3.84 37.20
CA MET A 374 25.98 2.56 37.77
C MET A 374 27.08 1.99 38.65
N THR A 375 26.67 1.41 39.77
CA THR A 375 27.51 0.67 40.69
C THR A 375 26.98 -0.75 40.88
N PHE A 376 27.85 -1.61 41.38
CA PHE A 376 27.53 -2.97 41.79
C PHE A 376 27.39 -3.05 43.30
N LYS A 377 26.51 -3.93 43.74
CA LYS A 377 26.33 -4.32 45.14
C LYS A 377 26.50 -5.81 45.27
N ILE A 378 27.37 -6.23 46.18
CA ILE A 378 27.63 -7.64 46.50
C ILE A 378 27.05 -7.98 47.88
N GLY A 379 26.08 -8.90 47.91
CA GLY A 379 25.37 -9.26 49.15
C GLY A 379 26.14 -10.23 50.07
N ARG A 380 27.43 -10.44 49.83
CA ARG A 380 28.28 -11.39 50.58
C ARG A 380 29.65 -10.78 50.84
N LYS A 381 30.36 -11.33 51.85
CA LYS A 381 31.77 -11.00 52.07
C LYS A 381 32.63 -11.48 50.90
N LEU A 382 33.65 -10.69 50.57
CA LEU A 382 34.65 -11.02 49.57
C LEU A 382 35.51 -12.19 50.07
N ARG A 383 35.82 -13.11 49.16
CA ARG A 383 36.76 -14.21 49.39
C ARG A 383 38.20 -13.70 49.24
N PRO A 384 39.20 -14.43 49.74
CA PRO A 384 40.59 -14.16 49.40
C PRO A 384 40.77 -14.07 47.88
N GLU A 385 41.57 -13.10 47.41
CA GLU A 385 41.84 -12.82 45.99
C GLU A 385 40.65 -12.26 45.18
N GLU A 386 39.53 -11.91 45.83
CA GLU A 386 38.48 -11.08 45.23
C GLU A 386 38.76 -9.60 45.50
N TYR A 387 38.47 -8.75 44.51
CA TYR A 387 38.76 -7.32 44.55
C TYR A 387 37.48 -6.51 44.39
N VAL A 388 37.40 -5.40 45.11
CA VAL A 388 36.35 -4.40 44.98
C VAL A 388 37.00 -3.03 44.85
N CYS A 389 36.64 -2.29 43.81
CA CYS A 389 36.96 -0.87 43.73
C CYS A 389 35.75 -0.05 44.14
N GLY A 390 35.86 0.66 45.26
CA GLY A 390 34.77 1.36 45.92
C GLY A 390 34.28 0.60 47.16
N GLU A 391 33.06 0.88 47.58
CA GLU A 391 32.42 0.17 48.69
C GLU A 391 31.70 -1.08 48.19
N THR A 392 31.53 -2.11 49.03
CA THR A 392 30.80 -3.35 48.65
C THR A 392 29.36 -3.11 48.18
N ASP A 393 28.76 -2.00 48.63
CA ASP A 393 27.42 -1.58 48.22
C ASP A 393 27.42 -0.61 47.03
N ASN A 394 28.58 -0.04 46.67
CA ASN A 394 28.76 0.97 45.62
C ASN A 394 30.05 0.75 44.83
N ALA A 395 30.24 -0.46 44.30
CA ALA A 395 31.46 -0.85 43.60
C ALA A 395 31.42 -0.44 42.11
N TYR A 396 32.52 0.03 41.55
CA TYR A 396 32.63 0.39 40.13
C TYR A 396 33.30 -0.70 39.30
N LEU A 397 34.14 -1.51 39.97
CA LEU A 397 34.79 -2.69 39.43
C LEU A 397 34.73 -3.80 40.50
N LEU A 398 34.45 -5.02 40.07
CA LEU A 398 34.51 -6.22 40.91
C LEU A 398 35.35 -7.30 40.23
N GLY A 399 36.37 -7.80 40.91
CA GLY A 399 37.12 -8.99 40.50
C GLY A 399 36.71 -10.19 41.35
N LEU A 400 35.88 -11.09 40.84
CA LEU A 400 35.30 -12.21 41.59
C LEU A 400 35.90 -13.55 41.15
N ARG A 401 36.05 -14.49 42.10
CA ARG A 401 36.51 -15.85 41.79
C ARG A 401 35.33 -16.78 41.49
N SER A 402 35.44 -17.57 40.43
CA SER A 402 34.43 -18.58 40.07
C SER A 402 35.12 -19.85 39.58
N GLY A 403 35.01 -20.93 40.37
CA GLY A 403 35.76 -22.17 40.15
C GLY A 403 37.27 -21.92 40.14
N ARG A 404 37.97 -22.41 39.11
CA ARG A 404 39.40 -22.16 38.92
C ARG A 404 39.71 -20.79 38.30
N GLY A 405 38.76 -20.18 37.60
CA GLY A 405 38.94 -18.91 36.90
C GLY A 405 38.40 -17.68 37.65
N ARG A 406 38.17 -16.60 36.88
CA ARG A 406 37.83 -15.26 37.40
C ARG A 406 36.79 -14.57 36.53
N VAL A 407 35.99 -13.70 37.15
CA VAL A 407 35.13 -12.74 36.45
C VAL A 407 35.48 -11.32 36.90
N THR A 408 35.83 -10.45 35.97
CA THR A 408 35.96 -9.01 36.20
C THR A 408 34.71 -8.31 35.69
N LEU A 409 33.96 -7.65 36.57
CA LEU A 409 32.81 -6.83 36.22
C LEU A 409 33.24 -5.36 36.11
N LEU A 410 32.94 -4.75 34.96
CA LEU A 410 33.16 -3.33 34.71
C LEU A 410 31.81 -2.63 34.53
N ASN A 411 31.58 -1.54 35.26
CA ASN A 411 30.34 -0.79 35.11
C ASN A 411 30.20 -0.18 33.70
N HIS A 412 31.32 0.13 33.04
CA HIS A 412 31.36 0.67 31.68
C HIS A 412 32.74 0.42 31.06
N ALA A 413 32.79 0.07 29.78
CA ALA A 413 34.03 -0.17 29.03
C ALA A 413 34.77 1.11 28.59
N ARG A 414 34.38 2.29 29.10
CA ARG A 414 34.89 3.59 28.62
C ARG A 414 36.41 3.69 28.73
N PRO A 415 37.04 3.32 29.86
CA PRO A 415 38.51 3.32 30.00
C PRO A 415 39.23 2.57 28.88
N LEU A 416 38.61 1.52 28.35
CA LEU A 416 39.24 0.61 27.39
C LEU A 416 39.08 1.08 25.94
N ARG A 417 38.19 2.04 25.66
CA ARG A 417 37.91 2.50 24.29
C ARG A 417 39.07 3.31 23.71
N ASN A 418 39.15 3.33 22.38
CA ASN A 418 40.17 3.99 21.59
C ASN A 418 40.55 5.42 22.04
N ARG A 419 39.58 6.23 22.51
CA ARG A 419 39.82 7.63 22.91
C ARG A 419 40.49 7.70 24.28
N TYR A 420 40.03 6.87 25.19
CA TYR A 420 40.32 7.01 26.61
C TYR A 420 41.45 6.09 27.07
N LEU A 421 41.84 5.08 26.29
CA LEU A 421 42.86 4.10 26.69
C LEU A 421 44.20 4.73 27.09
N GLY A 422 44.61 5.81 26.40
CA GLY A 422 45.85 6.54 26.71
C GLY A 422 45.71 7.58 27.82
N GLU A 423 44.52 7.73 28.42
CA GLU A 423 44.29 8.62 29.55
C GLU A 423 44.49 7.86 30.87
N HIS A 424 45.12 8.49 31.86
CA HIS A 424 45.43 7.91 33.18
C HIS A 424 46.13 6.53 33.04
N ASP A 425 45.84 5.59 33.96
CA ASP A 425 46.44 4.24 33.97
C ASP A 425 45.52 3.18 33.33
N HIS A 426 44.61 3.57 32.43
CA HIS A 426 43.64 2.65 31.81
C HIS A 426 44.30 1.47 31.08
N ALA A 427 45.36 1.75 30.31
CA ALA A 427 46.16 0.77 29.62
C ALA A 427 46.82 -0.23 30.59
N ALA A 428 47.41 0.28 31.67
CA ALA A 428 48.07 -0.54 32.69
C ALA A 428 47.07 -1.43 33.44
N LEU A 429 45.89 -0.90 33.77
CA LEU A 429 44.81 -1.68 34.38
C LEU A 429 44.34 -2.80 33.44
N LEU A 430 44.15 -2.52 32.15
CA LEU A 430 43.78 -3.54 31.17
C LEU A 430 44.80 -4.68 31.12
N TYR A 431 46.08 -4.34 31.03
CA TYR A 431 47.14 -5.33 31.02
C TYR A 431 47.20 -6.14 32.32
N ALA A 432 47.01 -5.49 33.48
CA ALA A 432 46.98 -6.15 34.78
C ALA A 432 45.78 -7.11 34.93
N MET A 433 44.63 -6.78 34.33
CA MET A 433 43.48 -7.69 34.28
C MET A 433 43.80 -8.93 33.45
N VAL A 434 44.36 -8.76 32.25
CA VAL A 434 44.70 -9.87 31.34
C VAL A 434 45.80 -10.77 31.91
N SER A 435 46.85 -10.16 32.46
CA SER A 435 48.01 -10.87 33.00
C SER A 435 47.71 -11.65 34.28
N ALA A 436 46.57 -11.40 34.93
CA ALA A 436 46.16 -12.10 36.16
C ALA A 436 45.93 -13.61 35.97
N THR A 437 45.86 -14.10 34.74
CA THR A 437 45.66 -15.53 34.41
C THR A 437 46.75 -16.11 33.51
N GLU A 438 47.92 -15.47 33.42
CA GLU A 438 49.00 -15.84 32.47
C GLU A 438 48.46 -15.98 31.04
N ALA A 439 47.59 -15.05 30.64
CA ALA A 439 46.83 -15.20 29.41
C ALA A 439 47.71 -15.08 28.16
N TRP A 440 47.53 -16.03 27.23
CA TRP A 440 48.18 -16.01 25.92
C TRP A 440 47.22 -15.58 24.79
N ASP A 441 45.91 -15.66 25.02
CA ASP A 441 44.86 -15.33 24.05
C ASP A 441 43.73 -14.52 24.70
N MET A 442 43.36 -13.40 24.06
CA MET A 442 42.27 -12.53 24.45
C MET A 442 41.28 -12.31 23.30
N ILE A 443 40.03 -12.71 23.52
CA ILE A 443 38.96 -12.54 22.54
C ILE A 443 38.03 -11.40 22.95
N PHE A 444 37.95 -10.38 22.10
CA PHE A 444 36.96 -9.31 22.18
C PHE A 444 35.69 -9.71 21.43
N ILE A 445 34.62 -9.95 22.18
CA ILE A 445 33.33 -10.34 21.64
C ILE A 445 32.45 -9.11 21.61
N MET A 446 32.45 -8.46 20.45
CA MET A 446 31.60 -7.32 20.19
C MET A 446 30.42 -7.77 19.36
N GLY A 447 29.25 -7.79 19.99
CA GLY A 447 27.99 -7.92 19.28
C GLY A 447 27.81 -6.74 18.33
N ALA A 448 28.29 -6.90 17.10
CA ALA A 448 27.96 -6.02 16.01
C ALA A 448 27.91 -6.89 14.76
N GLU A 449 26.69 -7.14 14.28
CA GLU A 449 26.24 -6.31 13.17
C GLU A 449 24.72 -6.30 13.15
N LYS A 450 24.17 -5.09 13.03
CA LYS A 450 22.79 -4.86 12.62
C LYS A 450 22.50 -5.78 11.44
N SER A 451 21.39 -6.54 11.48
CA SER A 451 20.95 -7.42 10.39
C SER A 451 21.16 -6.73 9.03
N PHE A 452 21.64 -7.47 8.01
CA PHE A 452 21.86 -6.94 6.66
C PHE A 452 20.68 -6.10 6.16
N LEU A 453 19.45 -6.52 6.46
CA LEU A 453 18.22 -5.78 6.13
C LEU A 453 18.13 -4.42 6.84
N SER A 454 18.51 -4.36 8.12
CA SER A 454 18.53 -3.10 8.87
C SER A 454 19.66 -2.16 8.41
N LEU A 455 20.80 -2.70 7.98
CA LEU A 455 21.88 -1.93 7.36
C LEU A 455 21.45 -1.36 6.00
N LEU A 456 20.75 -2.16 5.21
CA LEU A 456 20.19 -1.75 3.92
C LEU A 456 19.11 -0.67 4.11
N TRP A 457 18.26 -0.80 5.13
CA TRP A 457 17.24 0.20 5.45
C TRP A 457 17.81 1.47 6.08
N GLU A 458 18.94 1.43 6.79
CA GLU A 458 19.53 2.64 7.37
C GLU A 458 20.32 3.45 6.32
N ARG A 459 21.01 2.76 5.40
CA ARG A 459 21.97 3.39 4.49
C ARG A 459 21.53 3.46 3.04
N ALA A 460 20.64 2.56 2.62
CA ALA A 460 20.17 2.42 1.24
C ALA A 460 18.63 2.49 1.12
N TRP A 461 17.94 3.09 2.09
CA TRP A 461 16.47 3.23 2.05
C TRP A 461 15.98 3.90 0.76
N MET A 462 16.73 4.87 0.24
CA MET A 462 16.41 5.56 -1.01
C MET A 462 16.43 4.58 -2.20
N VAL A 463 17.38 3.64 -2.24
CA VAL A 463 17.49 2.62 -3.29
C VAL A 463 16.35 1.60 -3.16
N ILE A 464 16.05 1.17 -1.94
CA ILE A 464 14.95 0.22 -1.68
C ILE A 464 13.60 0.83 -2.09
N VAL A 465 13.33 2.07 -1.69
CA VAL A 465 12.09 2.78 -2.05
C VAL A 465 12.02 2.98 -3.56
N SER A 466 13.11 3.38 -4.21
CA SER A 466 13.16 3.53 -5.67
C SER A 466 12.88 2.21 -6.40
N LEU A 467 13.51 1.12 -5.95
CA LEU A 467 13.29 -0.22 -6.50
C LEU A 467 11.86 -0.70 -6.27
N ALA A 468 11.30 -0.45 -5.09
CA ALA A 468 9.92 -0.80 -4.78
C ALA A 468 8.92 -0.03 -5.66
N VAL A 469 9.16 1.26 -5.89
CA VAL A 469 8.35 2.08 -6.80
C VAL A 469 8.44 1.54 -8.24
N VAL A 470 9.65 1.27 -8.74
CA VAL A 470 9.85 0.67 -10.08
C VAL A 470 9.16 -0.69 -10.18
N LEU A 471 9.26 -1.53 -9.15
CA LEU A 471 8.63 -2.85 -9.10
C LEU A 471 7.10 -2.73 -9.11
N ILE A 472 6.53 -1.79 -8.36
CA ILE A 472 5.09 -1.52 -8.35
C ILE A 472 4.62 -1.06 -9.74
N PHE A 473 5.34 -0.15 -10.40
CA PHE A 473 4.99 0.30 -11.76
C PHE A 473 5.16 -0.81 -12.79
N TRP A 474 6.22 -1.61 -12.67
CA TRP A 474 6.45 -2.75 -13.55
C TRP A 474 5.36 -3.81 -13.38
N LEU A 475 5.01 -4.16 -12.14
CA LEU A 475 3.89 -5.05 -11.86
C LEU A 475 2.58 -4.44 -12.36
N TRP A 476 2.31 -3.15 -12.13
CA TRP A 476 1.08 -2.51 -12.64
C TRP A 476 0.98 -2.59 -14.17
N GLY A 477 2.10 -2.41 -14.88
CA GLY A 477 2.14 -2.54 -16.34
C GLY A 477 2.03 -3.99 -16.84
N ASN A 478 2.45 -4.97 -16.04
CA ASN A 478 2.48 -6.39 -16.41
C ASN A 478 1.36 -7.22 -15.77
N VAL A 479 0.56 -6.66 -14.85
CA VAL A 479 -0.61 -7.32 -14.27
C VAL A 479 -1.59 -7.54 -15.42
N PRO A 480 -1.89 -8.81 -15.78
CA PRO A 480 -2.92 -9.10 -16.77
C PRO A 480 -4.21 -8.44 -16.30
N ARG A 481 -4.85 -7.65 -17.18
CA ARG A 481 -6.15 -7.04 -16.88
C ARG A 481 -7.15 -8.15 -16.50
N PHE A 482 -7.38 -8.34 -15.21
CA PHE A 482 -8.48 -9.14 -14.70
C PHE A 482 -9.74 -8.26 -14.70
N GLY A 483 -10.37 -8.20 -15.86
CA GLY A 483 -11.72 -7.70 -16.03
C GLY A 483 -12.38 -8.52 -17.14
N PRO A 484 -13.67 -8.85 -17.04
CA PRO A 484 -14.37 -9.44 -18.16
C PRO A 484 -14.23 -8.47 -19.33
N MET A 485 -13.56 -8.90 -20.40
CA MET A 485 -13.65 -8.19 -21.66
C MET A 485 -15.14 -8.07 -21.96
N ARG A 486 -15.62 -6.81 -22.05
CA ARG A 486 -16.97 -6.39 -22.45
C ARG A 486 -17.85 -7.58 -22.84
N SER A 487 -18.88 -7.88 -22.06
CA SER A 487 -19.97 -8.72 -22.58
C SER A 487 -20.35 -8.13 -23.94
N PRO A 488 -20.30 -8.92 -25.02
CA PRO A 488 -20.68 -8.42 -26.32
C PRO A 488 -22.08 -7.84 -26.15
N VAL A 489 -22.21 -6.58 -26.52
CA VAL A 489 -23.50 -5.94 -26.67
C VAL A 489 -24.23 -6.81 -27.69
N LEU A 490 -25.15 -7.66 -27.22
CA LEU A 490 -26.08 -8.39 -28.06
C LEU A 490 -27.06 -7.37 -28.62
N HIS A 491 -26.61 -6.64 -29.65
CA HIS A 491 -27.50 -6.00 -30.60
C HIS A 491 -27.32 -6.76 -31.90
N GLU A 492 -28.28 -7.63 -32.22
CA GLU A 492 -28.76 -7.90 -33.58
C GLU A 492 -29.79 -9.02 -33.57
N THR A 493 -31.06 -8.66 -33.36
CA THR A 493 -32.22 -9.53 -33.65
C THR A 493 -32.34 -9.89 -35.13
N ARG A 494 -31.50 -9.34 -36.02
CA ARG A 494 -31.40 -9.72 -37.44
C ARG A 494 -30.58 -10.97 -37.71
N HIS A 495 -29.60 -11.35 -36.88
CA HIS A 495 -28.73 -12.51 -37.17
C HIS A 495 -29.25 -13.86 -36.68
N PHE A 496 -30.36 -13.92 -35.94
CA PHE A 496 -30.94 -15.21 -35.53
C PHE A 496 -31.40 -16.04 -36.75
N VAL A 497 -32.00 -15.38 -37.75
CA VAL A 497 -32.45 -16.04 -38.99
C VAL A 497 -31.26 -16.52 -39.82
N ASP A 498 -30.18 -15.74 -39.89
CA ASP A 498 -28.94 -16.16 -40.58
C ASP A 498 -28.24 -17.32 -39.86
N HIS A 499 -28.30 -17.35 -38.53
CA HIS A 499 -27.79 -18.45 -37.74
C HIS A 499 -28.58 -19.74 -37.98
N ILE A 500 -29.91 -19.67 -38.06
CA ILE A 500 -30.74 -20.83 -38.42
C ILE A 500 -30.42 -21.30 -39.86
N ALA A 501 -30.33 -20.38 -40.81
CA ALA A 501 -30.03 -20.69 -42.20
C ALA A 501 -28.64 -21.34 -42.38
N SER A 502 -27.63 -20.85 -41.65
CA SER A 502 -26.28 -21.42 -41.66
C SER A 502 -26.18 -22.76 -40.95
N LEU A 503 -26.91 -22.97 -39.84
CA LEU A 503 -27.02 -24.27 -39.16
C LEU A 503 -27.69 -25.31 -40.08
N GLY A 504 -28.79 -24.94 -40.73
CA GLY A 504 -29.48 -25.81 -41.70
C GLY A 504 -28.58 -26.20 -42.86
N SER A 505 -27.86 -25.23 -43.43
CA SER A 505 -26.89 -25.45 -44.51
C SER A 505 -25.68 -26.30 -44.06
N PHE A 506 -25.29 -26.22 -42.80
CA PHE A 506 -24.20 -27.02 -42.23
C PHE A 506 -24.59 -28.49 -42.07
N PHE A 507 -25.75 -28.78 -41.48
CA PHE A 507 -26.24 -30.16 -41.34
C PHE A 507 -26.51 -30.84 -42.69
N PHE A 508 -27.02 -30.07 -43.66
CA PHE A 508 -27.20 -30.58 -45.03
C PHE A 508 -25.85 -30.92 -45.69
N ARG A 509 -24.83 -30.06 -45.56
CA ARG A 509 -23.47 -30.33 -46.08
C ARG A 509 -22.80 -31.56 -45.46
N LEU A 510 -23.07 -31.84 -44.19
CA LEU A 510 -22.56 -33.04 -43.51
C LEU A 510 -23.33 -34.33 -43.87
N LYS A 511 -24.26 -34.28 -44.84
CA LYS A 511 -25.19 -35.38 -45.16
C LYS A 511 -25.97 -35.89 -43.94
N ARG A 512 -26.27 -34.98 -43.01
CA ARG A 512 -27.04 -35.25 -41.78
C ARG A 512 -28.47 -34.69 -41.86
N SER A 513 -29.13 -34.91 -43.01
CA SER A 513 -30.54 -34.58 -43.22
C SER A 513 -31.49 -35.39 -42.32
N ASP A 514 -31.01 -36.51 -41.79
CA ASP A 514 -31.68 -37.37 -40.79
C ASP A 514 -32.07 -36.58 -39.54
N ILE A 515 -31.16 -35.76 -39.02
CA ILE A 515 -31.38 -34.99 -37.79
C ILE A 515 -32.48 -33.94 -38.02
N LEU A 516 -32.36 -33.16 -39.10
CA LEU A 516 -33.31 -32.10 -39.43
C LEU A 516 -34.72 -32.64 -39.66
N TRP A 517 -34.85 -33.76 -40.37
CA TRP A 517 -36.13 -34.43 -40.59
C TRP A 517 -36.71 -35.00 -39.28
N ARG A 518 -35.89 -35.69 -38.48
CA ARG A 518 -36.35 -36.34 -37.25
C ARG A 518 -36.92 -35.32 -36.26
N ASP A 519 -36.24 -34.19 -36.12
CA ASP A 519 -36.65 -33.15 -35.17
C ASP A 519 -37.91 -32.41 -35.67
N ALA A 520 -38.01 -32.12 -36.97
CA ALA A 520 -39.22 -31.56 -37.57
C ALA A 520 -40.42 -32.52 -37.43
N LYS A 521 -40.23 -33.80 -37.74
CA LYS A 521 -41.26 -34.85 -37.57
C LYS A 521 -41.70 -34.99 -36.11
N ALA A 522 -40.75 -34.95 -35.16
CA ALA A 522 -41.06 -35.03 -33.74
C ALA A 522 -41.91 -33.85 -33.27
N LEU A 523 -41.64 -32.64 -33.77
CA LEU A 523 -42.41 -31.44 -33.46
C LEU A 523 -43.85 -31.52 -33.97
N VAL A 524 -44.05 -31.98 -35.21
CA VAL A 524 -45.39 -32.21 -35.76
C VAL A 524 -46.13 -33.25 -34.93
N ARG A 525 -45.46 -34.36 -34.58
CA ARG A 525 -46.04 -35.43 -33.76
C ARG A 525 -46.44 -34.93 -32.38
N SER A 526 -45.60 -34.15 -31.70
CA SER A 526 -45.92 -33.60 -30.38
C SER A 526 -47.11 -32.65 -30.44
N ARG A 527 -47.19 -31.78 -31.47
CA ARG A 527 -48.33 -30.88 -31.66
C ARG A 527 -49.61 -31.64 -32.01
N ALA A 528 -49.51 -32.68 -32.84
CA ALA A 528 -50.64 -33.52 -33.20
C ALA A 528 -51.18 -34.29 -31.98
N GLN A 529 -50.31 -34.80 -31.10
CA GLN A 529 -50.72 -35.46 -29.86
C GLN A 529 -51.43 -34.53 -28.88
N VAL A 530 -51.01 -33.26 -28.79
CA VAL A 530 -51.70 -32.25 -27.98
C VAL A 530 -53.07 -31.92 -28.56
N ARG A 531 -53.20 -31.85 -29.90
CA ARG A 531 -54.44 -31.47 -30.58
C ARG A 531 -55.44 -32.63 -30.71
N PHE A 532 -54.95 -33.87 -30.81
CA PHE A 532 -55.75 -35.09 -30.91
C PHE A 532 -55.34 -36.10 -29.84
N PRO A 533 -55.64 -35.86 -28.55
CA PRO A 533 -55.26 -36.74 -27.46
C PRO A 533 -55.76 -38.18 -27.64
N GLN A 534 -56.93 -38.35 -28.26
CA GLN A 534 -57.55 -39.65 -28.57
C GLN A 534 -56.76 -40.50 -29.58
N LEU A 535 -55.87 -39.88 -30.36
CA LEU A 535 -54.99 -40.54 -31.34
C LEU A 535 -53.54 -40.62 -30.86
N ALA A 536 -53.25 -40.21 -29.61
CA ALA A 536 -51.88 -40.15 -29.11
C ALA A 536 -51.19 -41.53 -29.03
N ALA A 537 -51.98 -42.59 -28.81
CA ALA A 537 -51.54 -43.99 -28.81
C ALA A 537 -51.73 -44.69 -30.17
N ALA A 538 -52.38 -44.04 -31.13
CA ALA A 538 -52.60 -44.59 -32.46
C ALA A 538 -51.31 -44.51 -33.29
N GLY A 539 -51.06 -45.55 -34.11
CA GLY A 539 -49.91 -45.57 -35.01
C GLY A 539 -50.04 -44.55 -36.15
N ASP A 540 -48.96 -44.39 -36.92
CA ASP A 540 -48.92 -43.45 -38.05
C ASP A 540 -50.05 -43.71 -39.08
N GLY A 541 -50.60 -44.94 -39.15
CA GLY A 541 -51.73 -45.28 -40.03
C GLY A 541 -53.03 -44.53 -39.76
N GLU A 542 -53.34 -44.21 -38.49
CA GLU A 542 -54.57 -43.48 -38.13
C GLU A 542 -54.31 -41.98 -37.89
N LEU A 543 -53.08 -41.62 -37.51
CA LEU A 543 -52.70 -40.24 -37.23
C LEU A 543 -52.55 -39.38 -38.51
N LEU A 544 -51.93 -39.92 -39.56
CA LEU A 544 -51.61 -39.16 -40.78
C LEU A 544 -52.85 -38.68 -41.56
N PRO A 545 -53.94 -39.46 -41.71
CA PRO A 545 -55.19 -38.98 -42.33
C PRO A 545 -55.77 -37.75 -41.64
N HIS A 546 -55.71 -37.70 -40.31
CA HIS A 546 -56.21 -36.57 -39.53
C HIS A 546 -55.30 -35.34 -39.68
N ILE A 547 -53.98 -35.54 -39.73
CA ILE A 547 -53.02 -34.46 -40.01
C ILE A 547 -53.26 -33.89 -41.41
N ALA A 548 -53.47 -34.74 -42.42
CA ALA A 548 -53.78 -34.32 -43.79
C ALA A 548 -55.07 -33.50 -43.87
N GLN A 549 -56.13 -33.95 -43.19
CA GLN A 549 -57.41 -33.24 -43.14
C GLN A 549 -57.29 -31.84 -42.50
N VAL A 550 -56.46 -31.69 -41.47
CA VAL A 550 -56.34 -30.44 -40.70
C VAL A 550 -55.36 -29.46 -41.34
N SER A 551 -54.28 -29.97 -41.94
CA SER A 551 -53.27 -29.15 -42.63
C SER A 551 -53.71 -28.74 -44.05
N GLY A 552 -54.64 -29.47 -44.67
CA GLY A 552 -55.00 -29.29 -46.07
C GLY A 552 -53.96 -29.82 -47.06
N VAL A 553 -52.90 -30.48 -46.58
CA VAL A 553 -51.88 -31.14 -47.39
C VAL A 553 -52.41 -32.54 -47.77
N PRO A 554 -52.35 -32.96 -49.05
CA PRO A 554 -52.87 -34.26 -49.46
C PRO A 554 -52.10 -35.42 -48.78
N LEU A 555 -52.84 -36.51 -48.50
CA LEU A 555 -52.40 -37.61 -47.64
C LEU A 555 -51.12 -38.30 -48.13
N ASP A 556 -50.94 -38.39 -49.44
CA ASP A 556 -49.76 -38.93 -50.09
C ASP A 556 -48.49 -38.13 -49.77
N ARG A 557 -48.58 -36.79 -49.73
CA ARG A 557 -47.46 -35.91 -49.36
C ARG A 557 -47.15 -35.99 -47.89
N VAL A 558 -48.17 -36.04 -47.03
CA VAL A 558 -48.00 -36.23 -45.57
C VAL A 558 -47.32 -37.57 -45.28
N GLN A 559 -47.73 -38.66 -45.94
CA GLN A 559 -47.09 -39.96 -45.81
C GLN A 559 -45.63 -39.93 -46.27
N THR A 560 -45.36 -39.25 -47.39
CA THR A 560 -44.00 -39.08 -47.92
C THR A 560 -43.12 -38.28 -46.96
N ALA A 561 -43.64 -37.22 -46.35
CA ALA A 561 -42.91 -36.37 -45.42
C ALA A 561 -42.61 -37.08 -44.08
N PHE A 562 -43.51 -37.96 -43.64
CA PHE A 562 -43.32 -38.77 -42.42
C PHE A 562 -42.48 -40.03 -42.62
N ALA A 563 -42.19 -40.41 -43.86
CA ALA A 563 -41.26 -41.49 -44.18
C ALA A 563 -39.81 -41.01 -44.05
N GLU A 564 -38.91 -41.90 -43.62
CA GLU A 564 -37.50 -41.56 -43.49
C GLU A 564 -36.89 -41.22 -44.86
N PRO A 565 -36.29 -40.03 -45.03
CA PRO A 565 -35.70 -39.64 -46.30
C PRO A 565 -34.47 -40.50 -46.58
N LYS A 566 -34.27 -40.91 -47.84
CA LYS A 566 -33.05 -41.61 -48.26
C LYS A 566 -31.83 -40.71 -48.05
N ALA A 567 -30.66 -41.30 -47.77
CA ALA A 567 -29.44 -40.57 -47.42
C ALA A 567 -28.95 -39.57 -48.51
N ASP A 568 -29.31 -39.77 -49.78
CA ASP A 568 -28.90 -38.92 -50.91
C ASP A 568 -30.10 -38.23 -51.62
N VAL A 569 -31.12 -37.79 -50.87
CA VAL A 569 -32.25 -37.05 -51.46
C VAL A 569 -31.76 -35.71 -52.07
N PRO A 570 -32.14 -35.37 -53.31
CA PRO A 570 -31.82 -34.08 -53.92
C PRO A 570 -32.30 -32.88 -53.07
N PRO A 571 -31.56 -31.76 -53.03
CA PRO A 571 -31.88 -30.63 -52.15
C PRO A 571 -33.31 -30.10 -52.28
N TYR A 572 -33.85 -30.04 -53.51
CA TYR A 572 -35.21 -29.55 -53.76
C TYR A 572 -36.31 -30.48 -53.20
N GLN A 573 -36.08 -31.80 -53.19
CA GLN A 573 -37.00 -32.76 -52.61
C GLN A 573 -36.96 -32.70 -51.09
N PHE A 574 -35.77 -32.55 -50.50
CA PHE A 574 -35.63 -32.43 -49.05
C PHE A 574 -36.26 -31.13 -48.52
N VAL A 575 -36.09 -30.01 -49.24
CA VAL A 575 -36.76 -28.74 -48.90
C VAL A 575 -38.28 -28.90 -48.94
N SER A 576 -38.84 -29.57 -49.94
CA SER A 576 -40.29 -29.85 -49.98
C SER A 576 -40.74 -30.70 -48.79
N ILE A 577 -39.97 -31.71 -48.37
CA ILE A 577 -40.30 -32.54 -47.21
C ILE A 577 -40.33 -31.71 -45.92
N ILE A 578 -39.34 -30.84 -45.72
CA ILE A 578 -39.28 -29.97 -44.55
C ILE A 578 -40.40 -28.90 -44.59
N GLN A 579 -40.74 -28.37 -45.77
CA GLN A 579 -41.87 -27.46 -45.95
C GLN A 579 -43.21 -28.14 -45.63
N ASP A 580 -43.39 -29.39 -46.06
CA ASP A 580 -44.61 -30.14 -45.77
C ASP A 580 -44.73 -30.51 -44.26
N LEU A 581 -43.62 -30.49 -43.51
CA LEU A 581 -43.59 -30.69 -42.04
C LEU A 581 -43.72 -29.39 -41.23
N GLN A 582 -43.53 -28.21 -41.82
CA GLN A 582 -43.69 -26.91 -41.15
C GLN A 582 -45.14 -26.45 -41.19
#